data_AF-A0A2D7DYC9-F1
#
_entry.id   AF-A0A2D7DYC9-F1
#
_cell.length_a   1.000
_cell.length_b   1.000
_cell.length_c   1.000
_cell.angle_alpha   90.00
_cell.angle_beta   90.00
_cell.angle_gamma   90.00
#
_symmetry.space_group_name_H-M   'P 1'
#
loop_
_entity.id
_entity.type
_entity.pdbx_description
1 polymer ?
#
loop_
_entity_poly.entity_id
_entity_poly.type
_entity_poly.pdbx_seq_one_letter_code
_entity_poly.pdbx_strand_id
1 'polypeptide(L)'
;MENGVNNAFDLREFNESFAREKKGVILQRSILELKGIICNEVEKESVKKKSICVSRSFGRKLNSYEDIRSALIVYVQKASFKMRNYNLFCKSVTIFLKTSKYQKKKYKNIKTYFFLEGTNDVRVIWKISEKLLKEIYLSNFLYSKVGVILSDFCDSENIQKSLFYNRNRDYHKKKSDSVKLMKIMDSINKRFGDSKLRLSSDENGSFYSKKRNAKWSMKSEYRSPCYTTNWCDIPKIKV
;
A
#
# COMPACT_ATOMS: atom_id res chain seq x y z
N MET A 1 0.49 36.72 -2.25
CA MET A 1 0.94 35.67 -1.30
C MET A 1 0.70 36.22 0.09
N GLU A 2 -0.17 35.59 0.89
CA GLU A 2 -0.93 36.27 1.96
C GLU A 2 -0.16 36.90 3.13
N ASN A 3 1.15 36.64 3.32
CA ASN A 3 1.89 37.13 4.50
C ASN A 3 3.26 37.79 4.19
N GLY A 4 3.54 38.19 2.95
CA GLY A 4 4.78 38.91 2.61
C GLY A 4 6.09 38.10 2.68
N VAL A 5 6.02 36.78 2.88
CA VAL A 5 7.18 35.87 2.89
C VAL A 5 7.47 35.41 1.46
N ASN A 6 8.60 35.84 0.89
CA ASN A 6 8.97 35.51 -0.49
C ASN A 6 10.20 34.59 -0.57
N ASN A 7 11.04 34.58 0.46
CA ASN A 7 12.21 33.73 0.53
C ASN A 7 12.37 33.06 1.92
N ALA A 8 13.36 32.18 2.05
CA ALA A 8 13.61 31.45 3.31
C ALA A 8 14.11 32.34 4.45
N PHE A 9 14.78 33.46 4.14
CA PHE A 9 15.23 34.44 5.14
C PHE A 9 14.04 35.19 5.74
N ASP A 10 13.09 35.64 4.92
CA ASP A 10 11.84 36.26 5.39
C ASP A 10 11.06 35.30 6.31
N LEU A 11 11.08 34.00 6.00
CA LEU A 11 10.44 32.97 6.82
C LEU A 11 11.17 32.78 8.15
N ARG A 12 12.50 32.85 8.17
CA ARG A 12 13.31 32.78 9.39
C ARG A 12 12.99 33.93 10.36
N GLU A 13 12.81 35.13 9.85
CA GLU A 13 12.48 36.33 10.65
C GLU A 13 11.00 36.41 11.04
N PHE A 14 10.16 35.52 10.52
CA PHE A 14 8.73 35.53 10.77
C PHE A 14 8.38 35.17 12.21
N ASN A 15 7.31 35.76 12.74
CA ASN A 15 6.88 35.54 14.13
C ASN A 15 6.42 34.08 14.33
N GLU A 16 7.13 33.35 15.18
CA GLU A 16 6.89 31.93 15.48
C GLU A 16 5.52 31.66 16.10
N SER A 17 5.10 32.52 17.04
CA SER A 17 3.79 32.38 17.72
C SER A 17 2.66 32.57 16.72
N PHE A 18 2.77 33.56 15.84
CA PHE A 18 1.80 33.80 14.77
C PHE A 18 1.80 32.67 13.73
N ALA A 19 2.97 32.14 13.38
CA ALA A 19 3.10 30.99 12.49
C ALA A 19 2.42 29.74 13.08
N ARG A 20 2.61 29.48 14.37
CA ARG A 20 1.97 28.37 15.08
C ARG A 20 0.46 28.53 15.09
N GLU A 21 -0.04 29.72 15.40
CA GLU A 21 -1.48 29.99 15.47
C GLU A 21 -2.15 29.84 14.10
N LYS A 22 -1.56 30.40 13.04
CA LYS A 22 -2.18 30.44 11.70
C LYS A 22 -1.94 29.19 10.86
N LYS A 23 -0.80 28.52 11.01
CA LYS A 23 -0.36 27.42 10.12
C LYS A 23 0.11 26.18 10.87
N GLY A 24 0.13 26.21 12.20
CA GLY A 24 0.41 25.05 13.05
C GLY A 24 1.88 24.85 13.38
N VAL A 25 2.13 23.83 14.22
CA VAL A 25 3.45 23.50 14.78
C VAL A 25 4.49 23.14 13.71
N ILE A 26 4.06 22.65 12.54
CA ILE A 26 4.98 22.28 11.45
C ILE A 26 5.69 23.51 10.91
N LEU A 27 4.96 24.62 10.70
CA LEU A 27 5.57 25.86 10.21
C LEU A 27 6.49 26.45 11.28
N GLN A 28 6.06 26.45 12.54
CA GLN A 28 6.88 26.92 13.66
C GLN A 28 8.21 26.16 13.74
N ARG A 29 8.20 24.83 13.64
CA ARG A 29 9.42 24.01 13.63
C ARG A 29 10.33 24.33 12.45
N SER A 30 9.74 24.60 11.27
CA SER A 30 10.52 24.99 10.09
C SER A 30 11.23 26.33 10.30
N ILE A 31 10.58 27.30 10.97
CA ILE A 31 11.19 28.59 11.33
C ILE A 31 12.33 28.39 12.34
N LEU A 32 12.10 27.57 13.37
CA LEU A 32 13.11 27.24 14.37
C LEU A 32 14.33 26.54 13.74
N GLU A 33 14.12 25.60 12.82
CA GLU A 33 15.19 24.95 12.05
C GLU A 33 15.99 25.96 11.22
N LEU A 34 15.32 26.91 10.56
CA LEU A 34 15.99 28.00 9.83
C LEU A 34 16.79 28.95 10.76
N LYS A 35 16.40 29.04 12.03
CA LYS A 35 17.16 29.75 13.08
C LYS A 35 18.30 28.91 13.67
N GLY A 36 18.49 27.68 13.21
CA GLY A 36 19.53 26.76 13.69
C GLY A 36 19.13 25.91 14.89
N ILE A 37 17.85 25.92 15.28
CA ILE A 37 17.33 25.11 16.38
C ILE A 37 16.83 23.78 15.82
N ILE A 38 17.51 22.70 16.17
CA ILE A 38 17.16 21.35 15.74
C ILE A 38 15.80 20.97 16.34
N CYS A 39 14.78 20.83 15.49
CA CYS A 39 13.43 20.45 15.91
C CYS A 39 13.10 18.98 15.63
N ASN A 40 13.72 18.40 14.61
CA ASN A 40 13.58 17.01 14.25
C ASN A 40 14.97 16.36 14.19
N GLU A 41 15.20 15.35 15.01
CA GLU A 41 16.41 14.54 14.92
C GLU A 41 16.34 13.57 13.74
N VAL A 42 17.50 13.25 13.18
CA VAL A 42 17.60 12.18 12.18
C VAL A 42 17.45 10.85 12.91
N GLU A 43 16.28 10.23 12.78
CA GLU A 43 16.01 8.89 13.31
C GLU A 43 17.02 7.87 12.72
N LYS A 44 17.89 7.31 13.57
CA LYS A 44 18.90 6.31 13.17
C LYS A 44 18.32 4.91 13.04
N GLU A 45 17.21 4.63 13.71
CA GLU A 45 16.57 3.32 13.73
C GLU A 45 15.30 3.30 12.88
N SER A 46 15.12 2.23 12.11
CA SER A 46 13.89 2.03 11.37
C SER A 46 12.75 1.65 12.32
N VAL A 47 11.86 2.60 12.61
CA VAL A 47 10.65 2.34 13.42
C VAL A 47 9.86 1.17 12.82
N LYS A 48 9.36 0.27 13.69
CA LYS A 48 8.47 -0.83 13.29
C LYS A 48 7.36 -0.31 12.38
N LYS A 49 7.18 -0.92 11.21
CA LYS A 49 6.19 -0.49 10.22
C LYS A 49 4.80 -0.53 10.86
N LYS A 50 4.09 0.60 10.88
CA LYS A 50 2.72 0.69 11.44
C LYS A 50 1.64 0.21 10.47
N SER A 51 1.89 0.34 9.17
CA SER A 51 0.99 -0.16 8.11
C SER A 51 1.76 -0.44 6.82
N ILE A 52 1.19 -1.31 5.98
CA ILE A 52 1.67 -1.59 4.63
C ILE A 52 0.53 -1.30 3.65
N CYS A 53 0.70 -0.23 2.87
CA CYS A 53 -0.24 0.15 1.82
C CYS A 53 0.31 -0.27 0.44
N VAL A 54 -0.51 -1.00 -0.32
CA VAL A 54 -0.28 -1.22 -1.75
C VAL A 54 -1.48 -0.69 -2.50
N SER A 55 -1.22 0.35 -3.31
CA SER A 55 -2.24 0.98 -4.12
C SER A 55 -1.64 1.55 -5.39
N ARG A 56 -2.46 1.63 -6.45
CA ARG A 56 -2.10 2.27 -7.72
C ARG A 56 -3.33 2.96 -8.29
N SER A 57 -3.08 4.08 -8.95
CA SER A 57 -4.09 4.67 -9.83
C SER A 57 -4.13 3.86 -11.13
N PHE A 58 -5.34 3.63 -11.65
CA PHE A 58 -5.55 2.93 -12.91
C PHE A 58 -5.13 3.82 -14.07
N GLY A 59 -4.53 3.25 -15.12
CA GLY A 59 -4.16 3.96 -16.34
C GLY A 59 -5.36 4.47 -17.14
N ARG A 60 -6.51 3.81 -17.01
CA ARG A 60 -7.81 4.24 -17.50
C ARG A 60 -8.82 4.11 -16.37
N LYS A 61 -9.86 4.96 -16.36
CA LYS A 61 -10.91 4.82 -15.34
C LYS A 61 -11.68 3.52 -15.58
N LEU A 62 -11.99 2.79 -14.52
CA LEU A 62 -12.65 1.49 -14.57
C LEU A 62 -14.05 1.57 -13.98
N ASN A 63 -15.01 0.94 -14.62
CA ASN A 63 -16.33 0.69 -14.06
C ASN A 63 -16.54 -0.79 -13.72
N SER A 64 -15.92 -1.72 -14.44
CA SER A 64 -16.12 -3.16 -14.23
C SER A 64 -15.62 -3.61 -12.86
N TYR A 65 -16.49 -4.30 -12.12
CA TYR A 65 -16.13 -4.96 -10.86
C TYR A 65 -14.96 -5.94 -11.06
N GLU A 66 -14.99 -6.76 -12.12
CA GLU A 66 -13.95 -7.76 -12.37
C GLU A 66 -12.59 -7.13 -12.71
N ASP A 67 -12.56 -5.99 -13.41
CA ASP A 67 -11.31 -5.28 -13.67
C ASP A 67 -10.70 -4.73 -12.36
N ILE A 68 -11.54 -4.21 -11.46
CA ILE A 68 -11.11 -3.68 -10.16
C ILE A 68 -10.69 -4.82 -9.23
N ARG A 69 -11.43 -5.92 -9.22
CA ARG A 69 -11.15 -7.13 -8.45
C ARG A 69 -9.82 -7.76 -8.87
N SER A 70 -9.57 -7.86 -10.18
CA SER A 70 -8.31 -8.32 -10.75
C SER A 70 -7.13 -7.43 -10.31
N ALA A 71 -7.31 -6.11 -10.25
CA ALA A 71 -6.27 -5.24 -9.72
C ALA A 71 -6.04 -5.45 -8.21
N LEU A 72 -7.12 -5.62 -7.46
CA LEU A 72 -7.06 -5.74 -6.01
C LEU A 72 -6.33 -7.00 -5.57
N ILE A 73 -6.57 -8.16 -6.20
CA ILE A 73 -5.91 -9.41 -5.79
C ILE A 73 -4.39 -9.31 -5.92
N VAL A 74 -3.90 -8.69 -6.98
CA VAL A 74 -2.48 -8.47 -7.20
C VAL A 74 -1.90 -7.57 -6.11
N TYR A 75 -2.63 -6.52 -5.70
CA TYR A 75 -2.19 -5.63 -4.62
C TYR A 75 -2.20 -6.32 -3.25
N VAL A 76 -3.20 -7.17 -2.99
CA VAL A 76 -3.27 -8.00 -1.78
C VAL A 76 -2.08 -8.95 -1.73
N GLN A 77 -1.81 -9.70 -2.80
CA GLN A 77 -0.65 -10.59 -2.86
C GLN A 77 0.66 -9.83 -2.59
N LYS A 78 0.85 -8.66 -3.21
CA LYS A 78 2.07 -7.87 -2.99
C LYS A 78 2.15 -7.29 -1.58
N ALA A 79 1.03 -6.86 -1.00
CA ALA A 79 0.98 -6.36 0.37
C ALA A 79 1.33 -7.47 1.38
N SER A 80 0.74 -8.66 1.21
CA SER A 80 1.03 -9.82 2.05
C SER A 80 2.48 -10.29 1.92
N PHE A 81 3.04 -10.30 0.70
CA PHE A 81 4.46 -10.60 0.48
C PHE A 81 5.38 -9.61 1.21
N LYS A 82 5.09 -8.30 1.09
CA LYS A 82 5.85 -7.26 1.81
C LYS A 82 5.77 -7.46 3.32
N MET A 83 4.57 -7.74 3.85
CA MET A 83 4.36 -7.98 5.27
C MET A 83 5.16 -9.19 5.78
N ARG A 84 5.16 -10.29 5.03
CA ARG A 84 5.93 -11.50 5.38
C ARG A 84 7.44 -11.30 5.31
N ASN A 85 7.95 -10.42 4.45
CA ASN A 85 9.37 -10.05 4.47
C ASN A 85 9.79 -9.33 5.76
N TYR A 86 8.86 -8.70 6.47
CA TYR A 86 9.10 -8.13 7.80
C TYR A 86 8.75 -9.10 8.94
N ASN A 87 8.41 -10.36 8.64
CA ASN A 87 7.94 -11.37 9.61
C ASN A 87 6.71 -10.94 10.43
N LEU A 88 5.86 -10.08 9.86
CA LEU A 88 4.67 -9.53 10.53
C LEU A 88 3.40 -10.32 10.21
N PHE A 89 2.43 -10.25 11.11
CA PHE A 89 1.06 -10.73 10.96
C PHE A 89 0.11 -9.53 11.05
N CYS A 90 -0.90 -9.42 10.20
CA CYS A 90 -1.87 -8.32 10.27
C CYS A 90 -3.14 -8.74 11.02
N LYS A 91 -3.66 -7.86 11.86
CA LYS A 91 -4.99 -7.98 12.46
C LYS A 91 -6.03 -7.12 11.75
N SER A 92 -5.65 -6.17 10.90
CA SER A 92 -6.61 -5.40 10.12
C SER A 92 -6.28 -5.33 8.64
N VAL A 93 -7.34 -5.41 7.83
CA VAL A 93 -7.31 -5.23 6.37
C VAL A 93 -8.30 -4.15 6.01
N THR A 94 -7.80 -3.10 5.36
CA THR A 94 -8.61 -2.00 4.87
C THR A 94 -8.55 -1.93 3.36
N ILE A 95 -9.71 -1.97 2.71
CA ILE A 95 -9.85 -1.78 1.27
C ILE A 95 -10.44 -0.40 1.03
N PHE A 96 -9.85 0.32 0.08
CA PHE A 96 -10.38 1.60 -0.35
C PHE A 96 -10.52 1.66 -1.86
N LEU A 97 -11.59 2.30 -2.30
CA LEU A 97 -11.93 2.46 -3.69
C LEU A 97 -12.38 3.90 -3.92
N LYS A 98 -11.78 4.57 -4.92
CA LYS A 98 -12.08 5.99 -5.17
C LYS A 98 -12.05 6.38 -6.63
N THR A 99 -12.86 7.39 -6.90
CA THR A 99 -12.91 8.14 -8.14
C THR A 99 -11.87 9.27 -8.20
N SER A 100 -11.70 9.88 -9.37
CA SER A 100 -10.83 11.05 -9.53
C SER A 100 -11.44 12.28 -8.87
N LYS A 101 -10.61 13.13 -8.24
CA LYS A 101 -11.07 14.42 -7.68
C LYS A 101 -11.59 15.38 -8.76
N TYR A 102 -11.17 15.19 -10.02
CA TYR A 102 -11.45 16.08 -11.15
C TYR A 102 -12.70 15.69 -11.94
N GLN A 103 -13.50 14.72 -11.48
CA GLN A 103 -14.72 14.31 -12.19
C GLN A 103 -15.99 14.83 -11.51
N LYS A 104 -17.07 15.00 -12.29
CA LYS A 104 -18.37 15.48 -11.79
C LYS A 104 -18.95 14.56 -10.72
N LYS A 105 -19.06 13.25 -11.01
CA LYS A 105 -19.56 12.23 -10.06
C LYS A 105 -18.44 11.71 -9.17
N LYS A 106 -18.33 12.26 -7.95
CA LYS A 106 -17.32 11.86 -6.97
C LYS A 106 -17.85 10.75 -6.06
N TYR A 107 -17.01 9.76 -5.85
CA TYR A 107 -17.22 8.68 -4.90
C TYR A 107 -15.89 8.22 -4.30
N LYS A 108 -15.88 7.99 -2.99
CA LYS A 108 -14.78 7.44 -2.22
C LYS A 108 -15.40 6.62 -1.11
N ASN A 109 -14.99 5.37 -0.98
CA ASN A 109 -15.39 4.53 0.12
C ASN A 109 -14.20 3.72 0.63
N ILE A 110 -14.23 3.41 1.92
CA ILE A 110 -13.18 2.73 2.66
C ILE A 110 -13.85 1.81 3.68
N LYS A 111 -13.43 0.55 3.71
CA LYS A 111 -13.95 -0.41 4.67
C LYS A 111 -12.82 -1.24 5.26
N THR A 112 -12.91 -1.46 6.57
CA THR A 112 -11.89 -2.17 7.35
C THR A 112 -12.53 -3.41 7.97
N TYR A 113 -11.79 -4.50 7.95
CA TYR A 113 -12.10 -5.70 8.70
C TYR A 113 -10.99 -5.98 9.71
N PHE A 114 -11.39 -6.37 10.92
CA PHE A 114 -10.49 -6.78 11.99
C PHE A 114 -10.57 -8.29 12.19
N PHE A 115 -9.43 -8.96 12.10
CA PHE A 115 -9.28 -10.35 12.47
C PHE A 115 -9.18 -10.49 13.98
N LEU A 116 -9.78 -11.54 14.53
CA LEU A 116 -9.61 -11.90 15.93
C LEU A 116 -8.17 -12.30 16.26
N GLU A 117 -7.49 -12.96 15.31
CA GLU A 117 -6.10 -13.35 15.42
C GLU A 117 -5.29 -12.83 14.24
N GLY A 118 -4.05 -12.40 14.49
CA GLY A 118 -3.13 -11.99 13.43
C GLY A 118 -2.92 -13.09 12.40
N THR A 119 -3.02 -12.74 11.12
CA THR A 119 -2.83 -13.65 9.98
C THR A 119 -1.78 -13.13 9.01
N ASN A 120 -1.05 -14.06 8.39
CA ASN A 120 -0.15 -13.78 7.27
C ASN A 120 -0.50 -14.58 6.00
N ASP A 121 -1.62 -15.32 6.04
CA ASP A 121 -2.10 -16.14 4.94
C ASP A 121 -2.82 -15.27 3.91
N VAL A 122 -2.24 -15.20 2.71
CA VAL A 122 -2.78 -14.40 1.60
C VAL A 122 -4.17 -14.87 1.18
N ARG A 123 -4.51 -16.15 1.36
CA ARG A 123 -5.83 -16.70 0.98
C ARG A 123 -6.94 -16.14 1.87
N VAL A 124 -6.67 -16.07 3.17
CA VAL A 124 -7.60 -15.51 4.16
C VAL A 124 -7.75 -14.01 3.94
N ILE A 125 -6.62 -13.31 3.76
CA ILE A 125 -6.61 -11.86 3.48
C ILE A 125 -7.38 -11.56 2.19
N TRP A 126 -7.18 -12.34 1.14
CA TRP A 126 -7.89 -12.17 -0.14
C TRP A 126 -9.40 -12.38 0.01
N LYS A 127 -9.85 -13.46 0.66
CA LYS A 127 -11.28 -13.75 0.85
C LYS A 127 -12.02 -12.60 1.53
N ILE A 128 -11.41 -12.02 2.57
CA ILE A 128 -11.97 -10.83 3.23
C ILE A 128 -11.89 -9.61 2.33
N SER A 129 -10.77 -9.37 1.65
CA SER A 129 -10.60 -8.23 0.75
C SER A 129 -11.64 -8.21 -0.37
N GLU A 130 -11.92 -9.37 -0.96
CA GLU A 130 -12.95 -9.55 -1.99
C GLU A 130 -14.35 -9.23 -1.45
N LYS A 131 -14.68 -9.72 -0.24
CA LYS A 131 -15.96 -9.39 0.42
C LYS A 131 -16.09 -7.89 0.65
N LEU A 132 -15.04 -7.25 1.19
CA LEU A 132 -15.01 -5.80 1.41
C LEU A 132 -15.15 -5.02 0.10
N LEU A 133 -14.52 -5.49 -0.98
CA LEU A 133 -14.64 -4.86 -2.30
C LEU A 133 -16.09 -4.89 -2.80
N LYS A 134 -16.78 -6.03 -2.67
CA LYS A 134 -18.21 -6.16 -3.05
C LYS A 134 -19.08 -5.13 -2.33
N GLU A 135 -18.80 -4.88 -1.07
CA GLU A 135 -19.59 -3.96 -0.24
C GLU A 135 -19.33 -2.47 -0.54
N ILE A 136 -18.15 -2.11 -1.03
CA ILE A 136 -17.79 -0.71 -1.36
C ILE A 136 -17.93 -0.36 -2.84
N TYR A 137 -18.20 -1.35 -3.70
CA TYR A 137 -18.31 -1.15 -5.13
C TYR A 137 -19.73 -0.72 -5.53
N LEU A 138 -19.81 0.23 -6.47
CA LEU A 138 -21.05 0.73 -7.07
C LEU A 138 -20.86 0.80 -8.59
N SER A 139 -21.80 0.23 -9.35
CA SER A 139 -21.73 0.11 -10.82
C SER A 139 -21.69 1.44 -11.57
N ASN A 140 -22.25 2.51 -10.99
CA ASN A 140 -22.46 3.79 -11.66
C ASN A 140 -21.28 4.77 -11.56
N PHE A 141 -20.09 4.31 -11.13
CA PHE A 141 -18.91 5.15 -10.94
C PHE A 141 -17.71 4.70 -11.77
N LEU A 142 -16.98 5.70 -12.27
CA LEU A 142 -15.69 5.52 -12.94
C LEU A 142 -14.58 5.70 -11.91
N TYR A 143 -14.03 4.57 -11.46
CA TYR A 143 -12.99 4.49 -10.47
C TYR A 143 -11.62 4.80 -11.05
N SER A 144 -10.79 5.47 -10.25
CA SER A 144 -9.45 5.89 -10.63
C SER A 144 -8.35 5.19 -9.83
N LYS A 145 -8.68 4.64 -8.66
CA LYS A 145 -7.71 4.04 -7.74
C LYS A 145 -8.40 3.05 -6.81
N VAL A 146 -7.76 1.91 -6.61
CA VAL A 146 -8.04 0.94 -5.55
C VAL A 146 -6.76 0.68 -4.76
N GLY A 147 -6.91 0.23 -3.52
CA GLY A 147 -5.77 -0.21 -2.73
C GLY A 147 -6.18 -1.01 -1.51
N VAL A 148 -5.17 -1.67 -0.95
CA VAL A 148 -5.23 -2.40 0.30
C VAL A 148 -4.25 -1.80 1.29
N ILE A 149 -4.66 -1.72 2.54
CA ILE A 149 -3.81 -1.36 3.67
C ILE A 149 -3.89 -2.52 4.66
N LEU A 150 -2.73 -3.07 5.00
CA LEU A 150 -2.58 -4.00 6.12
C LEU A 150 -2.05 -3.20 7.31
N SER A 151 -2.64 -3.39 8.48
CA SER A 151 -2.29 -2.66 9.70
C SER A 151 -2.55 -3.50 10.94
N ASP A 152 -2.26 -2.90 12.11
CA ASP A 152 -2.36 -3.57 13.41
C ASP A 152 -1.51 -4.85 13.39
N PHE A 153 -0.21 -4.65 13.20
CA PHE A 153 0.72 -5.75 13.05
C PHE A 153 1.13 -6.33 14.41
N CYS A 154 1.27 -7.65 14.45
CA CYS A 154 1.88 -8.35 15.56
C CYS A 154 3.01 -9.27 15.06
N ASP A 155 3.99 -9.48 15.93
CA ASP A 155 5.08 -10.44 15.73
C ASP A 155 4.56 -11.88 15.97
N SER A 156 5.24 -12.89 15.44
CA SER A 156 4.82 -14.30 15.59
C SER A 156 4.66 -14.74 17.04
N GLU A 157 5.48 -14.19 17.93
CA GLU A 157 5.50 -14.50 19.37
C GLU A 157 4.35 -13.80 20.11
N ASN A 158 3.87 -12.67 19.60
CA ASN A 158 2.88 -11.81 20.23
C ASN A 158 1.46 -11.97 19.64
N ILE A 159 1.17 -13.13 19.04
CA ILE A 159 -0.16 -13.43 18.52
C ILE A 159 -1.05 -13.81 19.71
N GLN A 160 -1.85 -12.86 20.18
CA GLN A 160 -2.93 -13.15 21.14
C GLN A 160 -3.89 -14.17 20.54
N LYS A 161 -4.03 -15.31 21.23
CA LYS A 161 -4.93 -16.40 20.86
C LYS A 161 -6.32 -16.10 21.40
N SER A 162 -7.36 -16.44 20.64
CA SER A 162 -8.73 -16.34 21.15
C SER A 162 -9.02 -17.46 22.16
N LEU A 163 -9.62 -17.10 23.30
CA LEU A 163 -10.03 -18.06 24.34
C LEU A 163 -11.21 -18.95 23.91
N PHE A 164 -12.04 -18.45 22.98
CA PHE A 164 -13.30 -19.09 22.59
C PHE A 164 -13.22 -19.85 21.26
N TYR A 165 -12.06 -19.83 20.58
CA TYR A 165 -11.91 -20.55 19.32
C TYR A 165 -11.62 -22.02 19.57
N ASN A 166 -12.45 -22.88 18.98
CA ASN A 166 -12.54 -24.31 19.26
C ASN A 166 -11.18 -24.97 19.56
N ARG A 167 -11.19 -25.73 20.66
CA ARG A 167 -10.17 -26.63 21.21
C ARG A 167 -9.80 -27.80 20.25
N ASN A 168 -9.97 -27.60 18.95
CA ASN A 168 -9.64 -28.54 17.90
C ASN A 168 -8.11 -28.50 17.70
N ARG A 169 -7.43 -29.59 18.04
CA ARG A 169 -5.99 -29.80 17.82
C ARG A 169 -5.55 -29.48 16.38
N ASP A 170 -6.48 -29.58 15.44
CA ASP A 170 -6.28 -29.26 14.02
C ASP A 170 -6.13 -27.78 13.69
N TYR A 171 -6.68 -26.86 14.49
CA TYR A 171 -6.62 -25.42 14.18
C TYR A 171 -5.18 -24.89 14.26
N HIS A 172 -4.46 -25.24 15.33
CA HIS A 172 -3.06 -24.86 15.48
C HIS A 172 -2.16 -25.53 14.43
N LYS A 173 -2.43 -26.80 14.10
CA LYS A 173 -1.74 -27.51 13.03
C LYS A 173 -1.97 -26.82 11.68
N LYS A 174 -3.22 -26.51 11.33
CA LYS A 174 -3.59 -25.75 10.11
C LYS A 174 -2.92 -24.38 10.04
N LYS A 175 -2.77 -23.67 11.16
CA LYS A 175 -2.09 -22.36 11.21
C LYS A 175 -0.57 -22.49 11.04
N SER A 176 0.05 -23.51 11.64
CA SER A 176 1.47 -23.81 11.41
C SER A 176 1.74 -24.20 9.96
N ASP A 177 0.87 -25.05 9.39
CA ASP A 177 0.95 -25.49 8.01
C ASP A 177 0.70 -24.34 7.03
N SER A 178 -0.21 -23.40 7.34
CA SER A 178 -0.42 -22.21 6.51
C SER A 178 0.80 -21.31 6.49
N VAL A 179 1.46 -21.09 7.64
CA VAL A 179 2.71 -20.31 7.71
C VAL A 179 3.82 -20.98 6.90
N LYS A 180 3.99 -22.30 7.01
CA LYS A 180 4.96 -23.06 6.20
C LYS A 180 4.65 -22.94 4.71
N LEU A 181 3.38 -23.10 4.32
CA LEU A 181 2.95 -22.96 2.94
C LEU A 181 3.24 -21.55 2.39
N MET A 182 2.97 -20.50 3.15
CA MET A 182 3.27 -19.13 2.74
C MET A 182 4.77 -18.91 2.56
N LYS A 183 5.61 -19.48 3.42
CA LYS A 183 7.08 -19.43 3.26
C LYS A 183 7.54 -20.14 1.98
N ILE A 184 6.97 -21.30 1.66
CA ILE A 184 7.28 -22.04 0.42
C ILE A 184 6.83 -21.24 -0.81
N MET A 185 5.63 -20.66 -0.77
CA MET A 185 5.15 -19.78 -1.84
C MET A 185 6.10 -18.59 -2.06
N ASP A 186 6.58 -17.97 -0.99
CA ASP A 186 7.50 -16.84 -1.08
C ASP A 186 8.89 -17.26 -1.56
N SER A 187 9.40 -18.44 -1.16
CA SER A 187 10.71 -18.94 -1.62
C SER A 187 10.70 -19.28 -3.12
N ILE A 188 9.62 -19.90 -3.61
CA ILE A 188 9.42 -20.16 -5.04
C ILE A 188 9.38 -18.83 -5.81
N ASN A 189 8.63 -17.84 -5.32
CA ASN A 189 8.57 -16.52 -5.96
C ASN A 189 9.93 -15.79 -5.94
N LYS A 190 10.71 -15.90 -4.85
CA LYS A 190 12.06 -15.32 -4.81
C LYS A 190 13.00 -15.98 -5.82
N ARG A 191 12.91 -17.30 -6.00
CA ARG A 191 13.79 -18.08 -6.89
C ARG A 191 13.44 -17.90 -8.37
N PHE A 192 12.17 -17.96 -8.72
CA PHE A 192 11.72 -17.99 -10.12
C PHE A 192 11.25 -16.62 -10.65
N GLY A 193 11.20 -15.61 -9.78
CA GLY A 193 10.81 -14.25 -10.10
C GLY A 193 9.46 -13.85 -9.49
N ASP A 194 9.29 -12.54 -9.33
CA ASP A 194 8.12 -11.97 -8.66
C ASP A 194 6.80 -12.41 -9.32
N SER A 195 5.89 -12.90 -8.47
CA SER A 195 4.56 -13.38 -8.85
C SER A 195 4.61 -14.50 -9.90
N LYS A 196 5.43 -15.54 -9.71
CA LYS A 196 5.32 -16.79 -10.50
C LYS A 196 4.25 -17.71 -9.94
N LEU A 197 4.23 -17.90 -8.62
CA LEU A 197 3.16 -18.58 -7.91
C LEU A 197 2.16 -17.54 -7.40
N ARG A 198 0.89 -17.67 -7.82
CA ARG A 198 -0.21 -16.74 -7.52
C ARG A 198 -1.47 -17.48 -7.12
N LEU A 199 -2.42 -16.75 -6.55
CA LEU A 199 -3.77 -17.25 -6.33
C LEU A 199 -4.50 -17.39 -7.68
N SER A 200 -5.29 -18.46 -7.84
CA SER A 200 -6.04 -18.74 -9.07
C SER A 200 -7.06 -17.67 -9.43
N SER A 201 -7.56 -16.92 -8.45
CA SER A 201 -8.48 -15.80 -8.66
C SER A 201 -7.82 -14.59 -9.34
N ASP A 202 -6.53 -14.66 -9.67
CA ASP A 202 -5.81 -13.65 -10.44
C ASP A 202 -5.84 -14.00 -11.93
N GLU A 203 -6.92 -13.57 -12.60
CA GLU A 203 -7.18 -13.86 -14.02
C GLU A 203 -6.25 -13.07 -14.96
N ASN A 204 -5.72 -11.92 -14.53
CA ASN A 204 -5.12 -10.92 -15.42
C ASN A 204 -3.75 -10.39 -14.93
N GLY A 205 -2.77 -11.27 -14.74
CA GLY A 205 -1.34 -10.91 -14.84
C GLY A 205 -0.61 -10.53 -13.55
N SER A 206 0.73 -10.48 -13.62
CA SER A 206 1.61 -10.14 -12.49
C SER A 206 1.63 -8.64 -12.24
N PHE A 207 1.84 -8.22 -10.99
CA PHE A 207 2.18 -6.85 -10.60
C PHE A 207 3.32 -6.25 -11.46
N TYR A 208 4.22 -7.11 -11.95
CA TYR A 208 5.39 -6.74 -12.74
C TYR A 208 5.29 -7.12 -14.22
N SER A 209 4.28 -7.88 -14.62
CA SER A 209 4.15 -8.29 -16.02
C SER A 209 3.58 -7.12 -16.82
N LYS A 210 4.41 -6.57 -17.72
CA LYS A 210 3.99 -5.71 -18.83
C LYS A 210 3.11 -6.44 -19.87
N LYS A 211 2.30 -7.43 -19.48
CA LYS A 211 1.29 -7.95 -20.40
C LYS A 211 0.26 -6.83 -20.57
N ARG A 212 0.29 -6.21 -21.74
CA ARG A 212 -0.44 -5.00 -22.18
C ARG A 212 -1.98 -5.07 -22.03
N ASN A 213 -2.55 -6.15 -21.50
CA ASN A 213 -3.98 -6.43 -21.58
C ASN A 213 -4.75 -6.19 -20.28
N ALA A 214 -4.08 -5.98 -19.15
CA ALA A 214 -4.77 -5.58 -17.92
C ALA A 214 -5.19 -4.11 -18.01
N LYS A 215 -6.48 -3.84 -18.20
CA LYS A 215 -7.08 -2.49 -18.28
C LYS A 215 -6.75 -1.62 -17.06
N TRP A 216 -6.47 -2.25 -15.93
CA TRP A 216 -6.13 -1.63 -14.65
C TRP A 216 -4.65 -1.29 -14.47
N SER A 217 -3.78 -1.67 -15.40
CA SER A 217 -2.35 -1.35 -15.33
C SER A 217 -2.10 0.17 -15.27
N MET A 218 -1.10 0.58 -14.50
CA MET A 218 -0.74 2.00 -14.38
C MET A 218 -0.11 2.51 -15.67
N LYS A 219 -0.47 3.72 -16.09
CA LYS A 219 0.24 4.43 -17.17
C LYS A 219 1.52 5.06 -16.61
N SER A 220 2.62 4.90 -17.34
CA SER A 220 3.92 5.41 -16.96
C SER A 220 4.71 5.90 -18.18
N GLU A 221 4.00 6.59 -19.08
CA GLU A 221 4.49 7.05 -20.38
C GLU A 221 5.48 8.21 -20.26
N TYR A 222 5.39 9.01 -19.20
CA TYR A 222 6.28 10.17 -18.93
C TYR A 222 7.42 9.84 -17.96
N ARG A 223 7.90 8.60 -17.94
CA ARG A 223 9.07 8.23 -17.13
C ARG A 223 10.35 8.72 -17.81
N SER A 224 11.28 9.23 -17.01
CA SER A 224 12.65 9.37 -17.48
C SER A 224 13.21 7.99 -17.88
N PRO A 225 14.08 7.92 -18.90
CA PRO A 225 14.68 6.67 -19.33
C PRO A 225 15.49 6.03 -18.18
N CYS A 226 15.50 4.70 -18.13
CA CYS A 226 16.18 3.94 -17.10
C CYS A 226 17.67 3.74 -17.41
N TYR A 227 18.44 4.83 -17.49
CA TYR A 227 19.84 4.84 -17.93
C TYR A 227 20.74 3.80 -17.26
N THR A 228 20.55 3.54 -15.95
CA THR A 228 21.39 2.63 -15.16
C THR A 228 20.89 1.20 -15.10
N THR A 229 19.66 0.93 -15.58
CA THR A 229 18.98 -0.36 -15.37
C THR A 229 18.41 -0.98 -16.64
N ASN A 230 18.40 -0.24 -17.76
CA ASN A 230 17.93 -0.70 -19.04
C ASN A 230 18.89 -0.25 -20.15
N TRP A 231 19.57 -1.21 -20.76
CA TRP A 231 20.53 -0.96 -21.85
C TRP A 231 19.90 -0.22 -23.04
N CYS A 232 18.60 -0.45 -23.31
CA CYS A 232 17.90 0.21 -24.41
C CYS A 232 17.63 1.70 -24.17
N ASP A 233 17.72 2.15 -22.91
CA ASP A 233 17.42 3.52 -22.51
C ASP A 233 18.68 4.39 -22.44
N ILE A 234 19.87 3.82 -22.70
CA ILE A 234 21.15 4.56 -22.74
C ILE A 234 21.11 5.58 -23.89
N PRO A 235 21.55 6.84 -23.67
CA PRO A 235 21.58 7.85 -24.71
C PRO A 235 22.44 7.39 -25.89
N LYS A 236 21.87 7.37 -27.09
CA LYS A 236 22.60 7.03 -28.32
C LYS A 236 23.17 8.30 -28.91
N ILE A 237 24.49 8.37 -29.01
CA ILE A 237 25.19 9.43 -29.74
C ILE A 237 25.15 9.03 -31.22
N LYS A 238 24.59 9.90 -32.08
CA LYS A 238 24.77 9.78 -33.53
C LYS A 238 26.14 10.36 -33.87
N VAL A 239 26.98 9.54 -34.49
CA VAL A 239 28.22 9.96 -35.16
C VAL A 239 27.88 10.28 -36.60
#